data_AF-A0A7L2AT34-F1
#
_entry.id   AF-A0A7L2AT34-F1
#
_cell.length_a   1.000
_cell.length_b   1.000
_cell.length_c   1.000
_cell.angle_alpha   90.00
_cell.angle_beta   90.00
_cell.angle_gamma   90.00
#
_symmetry.space_group_name_H-M   'P 1'
#
loop_
_entity.id
_entity.type
_entity.pdbx_description
1 polymer ?
#
loop_
_entity_poly.entity_id
_entity_poly.type
_entity_poly.pdbx_seq_one_letter_code
_entity_poly.pdbx_strand_id
1 'polypeptide(L)'
;GIVSLISLAVLSYERYSTLTLCNKRSADYRKALLAVGGSWIYSLLWTVPPLIGWSSYGVEGAGTSCSVRWSSESAKSTSYIICLFIFCLVIPVMVMMYCYGRLLYAVKQVGKIHKNAARRREYHVLFMVITTVICYLVCWIPYGVIALLATFGKPGVVTPVASIIPSILAKSSTVCNPIIYILMNKQVRHIL
;
A
#
# COMPACT_ATOMS: atom_id res chain seq x y z
N GLY A 1 -4.98 -4.24 4.53
CA GLY A 1 -3.57 -4.01 4.12
C GLY A 1 -3.44 -4.08 2.62
N ILE A 2 -3.38 -5.30 2.06
CA ILE A 2 -3.07 -5.54 0.64
C ILE A 2 -4.08 -4.87 -0.29
N VAL A 3 -5.39 -5.05 -0.08
CA VAL A 3 -6.44 -4.39 -0.89
C VAL A 3 -6.21 -2.88 -0.96
N SER A 4 -5.97 -2.24 0.19
CA SER A 4 -5.75 -0.80 0.27
C SER A 4 -4.52 -0.36 -0.54
N LEU A 5 -3.39 -1.07 -0.43
CA LEU A 5 -2.16 -0.73 -1.15
C LEU A 5 -2.33 -0.90 -2.67
N ILE A 6 -2.94 -2.02 -3.10
CA ILE A 6 -3.17 -2.28 -4.52
C ILE A 6 -4.16 -1.27 -5.10
N SER A 7 -5.23 -0.94 -4.38
CA SER A 7 -6.16 0.12 -4.80
C SER A 7 -5.48 1.48 -4.93
N LEU A 8 -4.56 1.83 -4.04
CA LEU A 8 -3.75 3.05 -4.17
C LEU A 8 -2.83 3.00 -5.40
N ALA A 9 -2.19 1.86 -5.68
CA ALA A 9 -1.35 1.69 -6.87
C ALA A 9 -2.16 1.81 -8.17
N VAL A 10 -3.34 1.19 -8.23
CA VAL A 10 -4.25 1.30 -9.39
C VAL A 10 -4.71 2.75 -9.58
N LEU A 11 -5.13 3.42 -8.51
CA LEU A 11 -5.51 4.84 -8.56
C LEU A 11 -4.35 5.73 -9.04
N SER A 12 -3.12 5.44 -8.61
CA SER A 12 -1.91 6.15 -9.05
C SER A 12 -1.69 5.99 -10.55
N TYR A 13 -1.86 4.77 -11.06
CA TYR A 13 -1.71 4.46 -12.47
C TYR A 13 -2.80 5.12 -13.34
N GLU A 14 -4.06 5.05 -12.92
CA GLU A 14 -5.16 5.71 -13.63
C GLU A 14 -4.93 7.22 -13.73
N ARG A 15 -4.52 7.87 -12.63
CA ARG A 15 -4.20 9.31 -12.63
C ARG A 15 -3.06 9.65 -13.58
N TYR A 16 -1.97 8.88 -13.53
CA TYR A 16 -0.87 9.04 -14.47
C TYR A 16 -1.36 8.91 -15.93
N SER A 17 -2.09 7.85 -16.25
CA SER A 17 -2.60 7.58 -17.60
C SER A 17 -3.51 8.69 -18.12
N THR A 18 -4.49 9.15 -17.32
CA THR A 18 -5.39 10.24 -17.72
C THR A 18 -4.65 11.54 -17.98
N LEU A 19 -3.62 11.85 -17.18
CA LEU A 19 -2.92 13.15 -17.25
C LEU A 19 -1.81 13.21 -18.28
N THR A 20 -1.06 12.13 -18.50
CA THR A 20 0.09 12.15 -19.43
C THR A 20 -0.20 11.53 -20.78
N LEU A 21 -1.12 10.56 -20.86
CA LEU A 21 -1.43 9.87 -22.11
C LEU A 21 -2.64 10.47 -22.84
N CYS A 22 -3.12 11.64 -22.39
CA CYS A 22 -4.28 12.33 -22.97
C CYS A 22 -5.51 11.41 -23.14
N ASN A 23 -5.67 10.42 -22.25
CA ASN A 23 -6.83 9.54 -22.28
C ASN A 23 -8.03 10.30 -21.69
N LYS A 24 -8.61 11.21 -22.49
CA LYS A 24 -9.85 11.97 -22.22
C LYS A 24 -11.07 11.06 -22.26
N ARG A 25 -11.01 9.89 -21.62
CA ARG A 25 -12.16 9.00 -21.52
C ARG A 25 -12.84 9.29 -20.19
N SER A 26 -14.13 9.63 -20.25
CA SER A 26 -14.99 9.82 -19.09
C SER A 26 -14.80 8.68 -18.07
N ALA A 27 -15.04 8.98 -16.79
CA ALA A 27 -14.98 7.99 -15.72
C ALA A 27 -15.84 6.79 -16.09
N ASP A 28 -15.19 5.72 -16.56
CA ASP A 28 -15.86 4.52 -17.00
C ASP A 28 -16.10 3.67 -15.76
N TYR A 29 -17.34 3.67 -15.28
CA TYR A 29 -17.74 2.91 -14.11
C TYR A 29 -17.34 1.43 -14.22
N ARG A 30 -17.29 0.87 -15.45
CA ARG A 30 -16.84 -0.51 -15.67
C ARG A 30 -15.37 -0.67 -15.34
N LYS A 31 -14.51 0.30 -15.70
CA LYS A 31 -13.08 0.26 -15.36
C LYS A 31 -12.86 0.39 -13.86
N ALA A 32 -13.59 1.28 -13.20
CA ALA A 32 -13.54 1.42 -11.75
C ALA A 32 -13.99 0.12 -11.05
N LEU A 33 -15.08 -0.50 -11.52
CA LEU A 33 -15.56 -1.77 -10.97
C LEU A 33 -14.56 -2.91 -11.20
N LEU A 34 -13.95 -2.99 -12.38
CA LEU A 34 -12.89 -3.96 -12.69
C LEU A 34 -11.64 -3.73 -11.84
N ALA A 35 -11.24 -2.47 -11.61
CA ALA A 35 -10.12 -2.11 -10.75
C ALA A 35 -10.36 -2.54 -9.29
N VAL A 36 -11.57 -2.30 -8.78
CA VAL A 36 -11.97 -2.73 -7.44
C VAL A 36 -11.99 -4.26 -7.35
N GLY A 37 -12.71 -4.93 -8.25
CA GLY A 37 -12.78 -6.39 -8.30
C GLY A 37 -11.41 -7.05 -8.44
N GLY A 38 -10.55 -6.51 -9.30
CA GLY A 38 -9.17 -6.96 -9.47
C GLY A 38 -8.34 -6.79 -8.21
N SER A 39 -8.48 -5.67 -7.48
CA SER A 39 -7.79 -5.45 -6.21
C SER A 39 -8.19 -6.48 -5.14
N TRP A 40 -9.47 -6.84 -5.08
CA TRP A 40 -9.99 -7.87 -4.18
C TRP A 40 -9.47 -9.25 -4.55
N ILE A 41 -9.59 -9.66 -5.81
CA ILE A 41 -9.11 -10.96 -6.31
C ILE A 41 -7.61 -11.10 -6.07
N TYR A 42 -6.83 -10.06 -6.39
CA TYR A 42 -5.38 -10.04 -6.15
C TYR A 42 -5.06 -10.20 -4.66
N SER A 43 -5.82 -9.55 -3.78
CA SER A 43 -5.60 -9.67 -2.35
C SER A 43 -5.92 -11.07 -1.84
N LEU A 44 -7.02 -11.66 -2.30
CA LEU A 44 -7.40 -13.04 -1.97
C LEU A 44 -6.34 -14.04 -2.44
N LEU A 45 -5.79 -13.84 -3.65
CA LEU A 45 -4.71 -14.67 -4.19
C LEU A 45 -3.51 -14.76 -3.24
N TRP A 46 -3.20 -13.68 -2.52
CA TRP A 46 -2.09 -13.64 -1.57
C TRP A 46 -2.46 -13.96 -0.13
N THR A 47 -3.72 -13.78 0.30
CA THR A 47 -4.15 -14.06 1.68
C THR A 47 -4.70 -15.47 1.90
N VAL A 48 -5.17 -16.15 0.85
CA VAL A 48 -5.70 -17.52 0.93
C VAL A 48 -4.62 -18.62 1.02
N PRO A 49 -3.43 -18.52 0.37
CA PRO A 49 -2.44 -19.60 0.37
C PRO A 49 -2.05 -20.18 1.75
N PRO A 50 -1.92 -19.38 2.84
CA PRO A 50 -1.64 -19.91 4.17
C PRO A 50 -2.78 -20.76 4.78
N LEU A 51 -4.01 -20.65 4.24
CA LEU A 51 -5.15 -21.49 4.66
C LEU A 51 -5.12 -22.87 4.01
N ILE A 52 -4.45 -23.00 2.86
CA ILE A 52 -4.39 -24.23 2.05
C ILE A 52 -3.00 -24.88 2.07
N GLY A 53 -2.10 -24.42 2.95
CA GLY A 53 -0.82 -25.08 3.25
C GLY A 53 0.44 -24.42 2.68
N TRP A 54 0.33 -23.26 2.02
CA TRP A 54 1.50 -22.44 1.66
C TRP A 54 1.72 -21.36 2.71
N SER A 55 2.56 -21.68 3.71
CA SER A 55 2.66 -20.98 5.02
C SER A 55 1.48 -21.30 5.96
N SER A 56 1.39 -20.60 7.08
CA SER A 56 0.30 -20.71 8.05
C SER A 56 0.03 -19.41 8.78
N TYR A 57 -1.21 -19.23 9.24
CA TYR A 57 -1.55 -18.19 10.21
C TYR A 57 -1.36 -18.72 11.63
N GLY A 58 -0.91 -17.85 12.53
CA GLY A 58 -0.71 -18.16 13.94
C GLY A 58 -0.82 -16.92 14.81
N VAL A 59 -0.80 -17.15 16.12
CA VAL A 59 -0.81 -16.08 17.11
C VAL A 59 0.54 -15.36 17.10
N GLU A 60 0.53 -14.03 17.10
CA GLU A 60 1.71 -13.18 17.21
C GLU A 60 2.29 -13.25 18.63
N GLY A 61 3.52 -12.77 18.84
CA GLY A 61 4.22 -12.87 20.13
C GLY A 61 3.43 -12.28 21.31
N ALA A 62 2.59 -11.28 21.07
CA ALA A 62 1.74 -10.64 22.08
C ALA A 62 0.62 -11.54 22.65
N GLY A 63 0.27 -12.63 21.96
CA GLY A 63 -0.85 -13.49 22.36
C GLY A 63 -2.25 -12.95 22.03
N THR A 64 -2.37 -11.69 21.58
CA THR A 64 -3.65 -10.98 21.42
C THR A 64 -4.11 -10.80 19.96
N SER A 65 -3.27 -11.17 19.00
CA SER A 65 -3.51 -10.95 17.57
C SER A 65 -2.94 -12.09 16.74
N CYS A 66 -3.51 -12.32 15.56
CA CYS A 66 -3.05 -13.33 14.60
C CYS A 66 -2.43 -12.67 13.36
N SER A 67 -1.41 -13.33 12.80
CA SER A 67 -0.81 -13.01 11.52
C SER A 67 -0.15 -14.23 10.89
N VAL A 68 0.51 -14.05 9.75
CA VAL A 68 1.33 -15.09 9.13
C VAL A 68 2.43 -15.47 10.12
N ARG A 69 2.72 -16.76 10.23
CA ARG A 69 3.75 -17.27 11.14
C ARG A 69 5.15 -16.96 10.58
N TRP A 70 5.75 -15.88 11.03
CA TRP A 70 7.07 -15.40 10.56
C TRP A 70 8.25 -16.24 11.03
N SER A 71 8.13 -16.92 12.18
CA SER A 71 9.20 -17.71 12.81
C SER A 71 9.24 -19.18 12.37
N SER A 72 8.68 -19.50 11.21
CA SER A 72 8.63 -20.86 10.68
C SER A 72 9.85 -21.11 9.79
N GLU A 73 10.70 -22.06 10.19
CA GLU A 73 11.91 -22.46 9.46
C GLU A 73 11.63 -23.28 8.18
N SER A 74 10.36 -23.50 7.84
CA SER A 74 10.00 -24.27 6.65
C SER A 74 10.21 -23.47 5.37
N ALA A 75 10.87 -24.06 4.37
CA ALA A 75 11.10 -23.43 3.07
C ALA A 75 9.80 -22.94 2.39
N LYS A 76 8.66 -23.60 2.65
CA LYS A 76 7.33 -23.18 2.18
C LYS A 76 6.90 -21.85 2.80
N SER A 77 7.13 -21.66 4.11
CA SER A 77 6.77 -20.42 4.80
C SER A 77 7.70 -19.28 4.39
N THR A 78 9.01 -19.54 4.33
CA THR A 78 10.00 -18.56 3.88
C THR A 78 9.75 -18.08 2.45
N SER A 79 9.46 -19.00 1.51
CA SER A 79 9.15 -18.62 0.12
C SER A 79 7.89 -17.75 0.02
N TYR A 80 6.83 -18.10 0.77
CA TYR A 80 5.61 -17.31 0.84
C TYR A 80 5.86 -15.90 1.39
N ILE A 81 6.65 -15.78 2.47
CA ILE A 81 7.00 -14.49 3.07
C ILE A 81 7.75 -13.62 2.06
N ILE A 82 8.75 -14.16 1.37
CA ILE A 82 9.48 -13.45 0.31
C ILE A 82 8.51 -12.96 -0.78
N CYS A 83 7.60 -13.83 -1.25
CA CYS A 83 6.60 -13.46 -2.24
C CYS A 83 5.69 -12.33 -1.75
N LEU A 84 5.22 -12.37 -0.50
CA LEU A 84 4.41 -11.30 0.08
C LEU A 84 5.15 -9.95 0.06
N PHE A 85 6.41 -9.90 0.48
CA PHE A 85 7.17 -8.65 0.45
C PHE A 85 7.39 -8.14 -0.98
N ILE A 86 7.69 -9.01 -1.93
CA ILE A 86 7.94 -8.59 -3.32
C ILE A 86 6.64 -8.13 -3.99
N PHE A 87 5.62 -8.98 -4.00
CA PHE A 87 4.40 -8.76 -4.78
C PHE A 87 3.40 -7.86 -4.06
N CYS A 88 3.33 -7.92 -2.73
CA CYS A 88 2.35 -7.14 -1.96
C CYS A 88 2.94 -5.89 -1.30
N LEU A 89 4.23 -5.59 -1.45
CA LEU A 89 4.83 -4.34 -0.95
C LEU A 89 5.73 -3.68 -1.99
N VAL A 90 6.81 -4.33 -2.42
CA VAL A 90 7.82 -3.70 -3.29
C VAL A 90 7.23 -3.30 -4.64
N ILE A 91 6.60 -4.23 -5.36
CA ILE A 91 6.04 -3.95 -6.70
C ILE A 91 4.98 -2.83 -6.64
N PRO A 92 3.96 -2.87 -5.76
CA PRO A 92 2.97 -1.80 -5.65
C PRO A 92 3.61 -0.44 -5.33
N VAL A 93 4.59 -0.39 -4.42
CA VAL A 93 5.30 0.84 -4.08
C VAL A 93 6.09 1.37 -5.27
N MET A 94 6.80 0.51 -6.00
CA MET A 94 7.54 0.90 -7.21
C MET A 94 6.64 1.45 -8.30
N VAL A 95 5.48 0.84 -8.53
CA VAL A 95 4.47 1.35 -9.48
C VAL A 95 4.02 2.75 -9.07
N MET A 96 3.69 2.97 -7.80
CA MET A 96 3.30 4.29 -7.29
C MET A 96 4.41 5.33 -7.49
N MET A 97 5.65 5.00 -7.10
CA MET A 97 6.80 5.89 -7.24
C MET A 97 7.07 6.24 -8.72
N TYR A 98 6.97 5.27 -9.61
CA TYR A 98 7.12 5.49 -11.05
C TYR A 98 6.03 6.40 -11.62
N CYS A 99 4.76 6.08 -11.37
CA CYS A 99 3.62 6.86 -11.86
C CYS A 99 3.70 8.32 -11.37
N TYR A 100 4.00 8.53 -10.09
CA TYR A 100 4.10 9.88 -9.52
C TYR A 100 5.37 10.64 -9.93
N GLY A 101 6.52 9.97 -10.04
CA GLY A 101 7.74 10.58 -10.54
C GLY A 101 7.56 11.09 -11.97
N ARG A 102 6.95 10.28 -12.84
CA ARG A 102 6.63 10.68 -14.22
C ARG A 102 5.58 11.78 -14.27
N LEU A 103 4.58 11.74 -13.40
CA LEU A 103 3.57 12.80 -13.32
C LEU A 103 4.20 14.13 -12.88
N LEU A 104 5.04 14.14 -11.85
CA LEU A 104 5.79 15.33 -11.43
C LEU A 104 6.68 15.88 -12.55
N TYR A 105 7.35 15.00 -13.28
CA TYR A 105 8.19 15.39 -14.41
C TYR A 105 7.36 16.06 -15.53
N ALA A 106 6.27 15.42 -15.95
CA ALA A 106 5.37 15.95 -16.98
C ALA A 106 4.78 17.31 -16.56
N VAL A 107 4.36 17.41 -15.30
CA VAL A 107 3.83 18.66 -14.76
C VAL A 107 4.95 19.72 -14.74
N LYS A 108 6.16 19.44 -14.26
CA LYS A 108 7.28 20.40 -14.24
C LYS A 108 7.62 20.94 -15.65
N GLN A 109 7.57 20.11 -16.68
CA GLN A 109 7.79 20.54 -18.08
C GLN A 109 6.74 21.53 -18.57
N VAL A 110 5.45 21.25 -18.35
CA VAL A 110 4.34 22.15 -18.75
C VAL A 110 4.27 23.43 -17.87
N GLY A 111 4.95 23.41 -16.71
CA GLY A 111 4.88 24.46 -15.67
C GLY A 111 5.64 25.73 -15.96
N LYS A 112 6.55 25.67 -16.93
CA LYS A 112 7.25 26.86 -17.41
C LYS A 112 6.33 27.79 -18.21
N ILE A 113 5.13 27.35 -18.60
CA ILE A 113 4.30 28.04 -19.60
C ILE A 113 2.92 28.50 -19.06
N HIS A 114 2.20 27.72 -18.23
CA HIS A 114 0.86 28.12 -17.71
C HIS A 114 0.58 27.67 -16.26
N LYS A 115 0.16 28.60 -15.39
CA LYS A 115 -0.30 28.36 -14.00
C LYS A 115 -1.83 28.16 -13.94
N ASN A 116 -2.35 27.04 -14.45
CA ASN A 116 -3.80 26.78 -14.41
C ASN A 116 -4.26 26.21 -13.05
N ALA A 117 -5.46 26.57 -12.60
CA ALA A 117 -6.08 26.07 -11.35
C ALA A 117 -6.21 24.53 -11.32
N ALA A 118 -6.44 23.89 -12.47
CA ALA A 118 -6.44 22.43 -12.63
C ALA A 118 -5.13 21.80 -12.13
N ARG A 119 -3.99 22.46 -12.36
CA ARG A 119 -2.67 21.98 -11.96
C ARG A 119 -2.46 21.98 -10.44
N ARG A 120 -2.98 22.99 -9.74
CA ARG A 120 -2.93 23.00 -8.25
C ARG A 120 -3.73 21.84 -7.67
N ARG A 121 -4.86 21.48 -8.29
CA ARG A 121 -5.66 20.32 -7.90
C ARG A 121 -4.86 19.02 -8.08
N GLU A 122 -4.18 18.85 -9.21
CA GLU A 122 -3.34 17.66 -9.45
C GLU A 122 -2.15 17.54 -8.49
N TYR A 123 -1.45 18.64 -8.20
CA TYR A 123 -0.39 18.63 -7.18
C TYR A 123 -0.92 18.28 -5.80
N HIS A 124 -2.13 18.74 -5.47
CA HIS A 124 -2.76 18.41 -4.20
C HIS A 124 -3.09 16.92 -4.10
N VAL A 125 -3.67 16.33 -5.16
CA VAL A 125 -3.94 14.89 -5.24
C VAL A 125 -2.63 14.10 -5.15
N LEU A 126 -1.58 14.54 -5.84
CA LEU A 126 -0.26 13.91 -5.77
C LEU A 126 0.33 13.99 -4.36
N PHE A 127 0.24 15.14 -3.70
CA PHE A 127 0.69 15.30 -2.31
C PHE A 127 -0.09 14.43 -1.35
N MET A 128 -1.41 14.28 -1.54
CA MET A 128 -2.24 13.35 -0.77
C MET A 128 -1.73 11.93 -0.89
N VAL A 129 -1.52 11.43 -2.11
CA VAL A 129 -1.12 10.02 -2.28
C VAL A 129 0.31 9.78 -1.81
N ILE A 130 1.25 10.70 -2.04
CA ILE A 130 2.60 10.60 -1.46
C ILE A 130 2.51 10.52 0.07
N THR A 131 1.68 11.36 0.69
CA THR A 131 1.46 11.32 2.15
C THR A 131 0.89 9.97 2.58
N THR A 132 -0.07 9.42 1.83
CA THR A 132 -0.63 8.08 2.10
C THR A 132 0.41 6.97 2.00
N VAL A 133 1.27 7.01 0.96
CA VAL A 133 2.35 6.03 0.78
C VAL A 133 3.36 6.12 1.93
N ILE A 134 3.75 7.34 2.32
CA ILE A 134 4.67 7.54 3.45
C ILE A 134 4.03 7.03 4.75
N CYS A 135 2.76 7.36 5.04
CA CYS A 135 2.06 6.86 6.23
C CYS A 135 2.03 5.33 6.23
N TYR A 136 1.70 4.72 5.08
CA TYR A 136 1.68 3.27 4.94
C TYR A 136 3.06 2.66 5.21
N LEU A 137 4.12 3.19 4.59
CA LEU A 137 5.49 2.69 4.79
C LEU A 137 5.96 2.86 6.24
N VAL A 138 5.71 4.02 6.85
CA VAL A 138 6.04 4.26 8.27
C VAL A 138 5.29 3.26 9.17
N CYS A 139 4.03 2.94 8.86
CA CYS A 139 3.28 1.98 9.64
C CYS A 139 3.73 0.53 9.43
N TRP A 140 4.09 0.15 8.20
CA TRP A 140 4.34 -1.25 7.83
C TRP A 140 5.81 -1.66 7.89
N ILE A 141 6.76 -0.75 7.67
CA ILE A 141 8.20 -1.08 7.69
C ILE A 141 8.64 -1.67 9.04
N PRO A 142 8.27 -1.09 10.21
CA PRO A 142 8.69 -1.66 11.49
C PRO A 142 8.23 -3.12 11.65
N TYR A 143 6.99 -3.40 11.27
CA TYR A 143 6.45 -4.76 11.31
C TYR A 143 7.16 -5.69 10.32
N GLY A 144 7.43 -5.18 9.11
CA GLY A 144 8.16 -5.91 8.10
C GLY A 144 9.58 -6.27 8.53
N VAL A 145 10.28 -5.36 9.22
CA VAL A 145 11.62 -5.62 9.78
C VAL A 145 11.55 -6.70 10.85
N ILE A 146 10.59 -6.63 11.78
CA ILE A 146 10.39 -7.69 12.78
C ILE A 146 10.07 -9.04 12.12
N ALA A 147 9.25 -9.06 11.08
CA ALA A 147 8.93 -10.27 10.33
C ALA A 147 10.17 -10.85 9.66
N LEU A 148 10.98 -10.04 8.96
CA LEU A 148 12.22 -10.49 8.32
C LEU A 148 13.25 -10.96 9.34
N LEU A 149 13.39 -10.28 10.48
CA LEU A 149 14.25 -10.73 11.58
C LEU A 149 13.76 -12.04 12.20
N ALA A 150 12.45 -12.26 12.29
CA ALA A 150 11.89 -13.52 12.75
C ALA A 150 12.08 -14.66 11.75
N THR A 151 12.16 -14.36 10.44
CA THR A 151 12.31 -15.35 9.37
C THR A 151 13.77 -15.67 9.02
N PHE A 152 14.67 -14.69 9.09
CA PHE A 152 16.07 -14.83 8.66
C PHE A 152 17.09 -14.55 9.77
N GLY A 153 16.65 -13.98 10.89
CA GLY A 153 17.52 -13.68 12.03
C GLY A 153 17.80 -14.91 12.90
N LYS A 154 18.67 -14.74 13.89
CA LYS A 154 18.96 -15.82 14.84
C LYS A 154 17.73 -16.11 15.72
N PRO A 155 17.49 -17.37 16.10
CA PRO A 155 16.45 -17.71 17.07
C PRO A 155 16.62 -16.89 18.36
N GLY A 156 15.52 -16.31 18.86
CA GLY A 156 15.51 -15.50 20.08
C GLY A 156 15.83 -14.01 19.90
N VAL A 157 16.14 -13.53 18.69
CA VAL A 157 16.37 -12.09 18.43
C VAL A 157 15.09 -11.27 18.56
N VAL A 158 13.94 -11.83 18.21
CA VAL A 158 12.65 -11.15 18.28
C VAL A 158 11.94 -11.54 19.58
N THR A 159 11.88 -10.60 20.53
CA THR A 159 11.11 -10.80 21.76
C THR A 159 9.61 -10.51 21.53
N PRO A 160 8.71 -11.18 22.27
CA PRO A 160 7.28 -10.92 22.22
C PRO A 160 6.93 -9.44 22.38
N VAL A 161 7.54 -8.76 23.35
CA VAL A 161 7.30 -7.33 23.65
C VAL A 161 7.73 -6.43 22.50
N ALA A 162 8.87 -6.72 21.86
CA ALA A 162 9.34 -5.95 20.70
C ALA A 162 8.43 -6.06 19.48
N SER A 163 7.61 -7.13 19.38
CA SER A 163 6.67 -7.32 18.27
C SER A 163 5.34 -6.57 18.42
N ILE A 164 4.99 -6.12 19.64
CA ILE A 164 3.69 -5.50 19.94
C ILE A 164 3.53 -4.17 19.21
N ILE A 165 4.45 -3.22 19.44
CA ILE A 165 4.36 -1.86 18.90
C ILE A 165 4.32 -1.88 17.36
N PRO A 166 5.24 -2.59 16.67
CA PRO A 166 5.20 -2.68 15.21
C PRO A 166 3.92 -3.31 14.68
N SER A 167 3.38 -4.33 15.34
CA SER A 167 2.12 -4.97 14.94
C SER A 167 0.93 -4.02 15.04
N ILE A 168 0.78 -3.33 16.17
CA ILE A 168 -0.29 -2.34 16.38
C ILE A 168 -0.18 -1.22 15.34
N LEU A 169 1.03 -0.71 15.13
CA LEU A 169 1.28 0.36 14.17
C LEU A 169 0.88 -0.06 12.75
N ALA A 170 1.26 -1.27 12.31
CA ALA A 170 0.88 -1.79 11.00
C ALA A 170 -0.64 -1.94 10.86
N LYS A 171 -1.33 -2.42 11.90
CA LYS A 171 -2.80 -2.57 11.89
C LYS A 171 -3.52 -1.22 11.88
N SER A 172 -2.96 -0.21 12.56
CA SER A 172 -3.50 1.17 12.60
C SER A 172 -3.39 1.93 11.28
N SER A 173 -2.57 1.44 10.33
CA SER A 173 -2.33 2.11 9.05
C SER A 173 -3.61 2.33 8.23
N THR A 174 -4.65 1.53 8.46
CA THR A 174 -5.95 1.66 7.79
C THR A 174 -6.64 2.99 8.12
N VAL A 175 -6.34 3.57 9.29
CA VAL A 175 -6.88 4.84 9.76
C VAL A 175 -6.16 6.04 9.11
N CYS A 176 -4.90 5.88 8.68
CA CYS A 176 -4.18 6.90 7.91
C CYS A 176 -4.98 7.33 6.68
N ASN A 177 -5.56 6.37 5.95
CA ASN A 177 -6.15 6.67 4.64
C ASN A 177 -7.36 7.63 4.77
N PRO A 178 -8.42 7.34 5.56
CA PRO A 178 -9.52 8.28 5.75
C PRO A 178 -9.09 9.64 6.29
N ILE A 179 -8.17 9.70 7.27
CA ILE A 179 -7.68 10.97 7.84
C ILE A 179 -7.04 11.83 6.75
N ILE A 180 -6.14 11.25 5.95
CA ILE A 180 -5.49 11.95 4.84
C ILE A 180 -6.53 12.40 3.82
N TYR A 181 -7.50 11.55 3.47
CA TYR A 181 -8.56 11.92 2.53
C TYR A 181 -9.46 13.03 3.06
N ILE A 182 -9.87 13.02 4.33
CA ILE A 182 -10.72 14.06 4.93
C ILE A 182 -9.96 15.38 5.04
N LEU A 183 -8.76 15.34 5.63
CA LEU A 183 -7.95 16.54 5.87
C LEU A 183 -7.43 17.16 4.58
N MET A 184 -7.32 16.40 3.50
CA MET A 184 -6.69 16.88 2.26
C MET A 184 -7.62 16.81 1.06
N ASN A 185 -8.86 16.35 1.17
CA ASN A 185 -9.85 16.57 0.11
C ASN A 185 -10.69 17.81 0.44
N LYS A 186 -10.45 18.92 -0.28
CA LYS A 186 -11.21 20.17 -0.11
C LYS A 186 -12.72 19.98 -0.28
N GLN A 187 -13.13 18.99 -1.08
CA GLN A 187 -14.55 18.73 -1.36
C GLN A 187 -15.23 18.02 -0.19
N VAL A 188 -14.52 17.14 0.53
CA VAL A 188 -15.02 16.48 1.75
C VAL A 188 -15.05 17.45 2.93
N ARG A 189 -14.02 18.29 3.05
CA ARG A 189 -13.91 19.32 4.11
C ARG A 189 -14.95 20.44 4.04
N HIS A 190 -15.67 20.57 2.92
CA HIS A 190 -16.77 21.52 2.76
C HIS A 190 -18.15 20.89 3.04
N ILE A 191 -18.22 19.56 3.12
CA ILE A 191 -19.44 18.79 3.38
C ILE A 191 -19.57 18.46 4.88
N LEU A 192 -18.44 18.36 5.58
CA LEU A 192 -18.32 18.32 7.04
C LEU A 192 -18.27 19.74 7.60
#